data_AF-A0A7S2N2H8-F1
#
_entry.id   AF-A0A7S2N2H8-F1
#
_cell.length_a   1.000
_cell.length_b   1.000
_cell.length_c   1.000
_cell.angle_alpha   90.00
_cell.angle_beta   90.00
_cell.angle_gamma   90.00
#
_symmetry.space_group_name_H-M   'P 1'
#
loop_
_entity.id
_entity.type
_entity.pdbx_description
1 polymer ?
#
loop_
_entity_poly.entity_id
_entity_poly.type
_entity_poly.pdbx_seq_one_letter_code
_entity_poly.pdbx_strand_id
1 'polypeptide(L)'
;GIFACDASQVYQGARADEGEWHSVINTGIFVKVWQEVQKDGLYKAHDWTVKVDTDAVFFPNRLRARLLALGPPRDTAVYLHNIKFAFRFQGALEVISTQAVDILLASLSACSEHIGVTGGEDYFTMACLDGMGVGHMTDFSLLSDK
;
A
#
# COMPACT_ATOMS: atom_id res chain seq x y z
N GLY A 1 -23.48 -13.11 5.71
CA GLY A 1 -23.33 -14.24 4.76
C GLY A 1 -21.88 -14.32 4.34
N ILE A 2 -21.41 -15.50 3.93
CA ILE A 2 -20.00 -15.87 3.62
C ILE A 2 -19.26 -14.98 2.58
N PHE A 3 -19.91 -13.94 2.03
CA PHE A 3 -19.37 -13.03 1.03
C PHE A 3 -19.52 -11.53 1.37
N ALA A 4 -19.68 -11.17 2.65
CA ALA A 4 -19.87 -9.79 3.09
C ALA A 4 -18.66 -9.25 3.89
N CYS A 5 -17.44 -9.54 3.45
CA CYS A 5 -16.21 -9.18 4.18
C CYS A 5 -15.40 -8.08 3.51
N ASP A 6 -15.97 -7.34 2.56
CA ASP A 6 -15.32 -6.14 2.01
C ASP A 6 -15.76 -4.93 2.85
N ALA A 7 -14.79 -4.09 3.22
CA ALA A 7 -15.06 -2.78 3.77
C ALA A 7 -14.18 -1.75 3.05
N SER A 8 -14.63 -0.50 3.05
CA SER A 8 -13.91 0.61 2.43
C SER A 8 -14.06 1.85 3.29
N GLN A 9 -13.00 2.63 3.39
CA GLN A 9 -12.98 3.92 4.05
C GLN A 9 -12.24 4.92 3.15
N VAL A 10 -12.73 6.16 3.09
CA VAL A 10 -12.04 7.25 2.40
C VAL A 10 -11.37 8.13 3.45
N TYR A 11 -10.08 8.37 3.27
CA TYR A 11 -9.28 9.26 4.11
C TYR A 11 -9.00 10.54 3.34
N GLN A 12 -9.04 11.67 4.03
CA GLN A 12 -8.83 12.96 3.39
C GLN A 12 -7.32 13.22 3.27
N GLY A 13 -6.85 13.35 2.04
CA GLY A 13 -5.49 13.78 1.76
C GLY A 13 -5.31 15.29 1.89
N ALA A 14 -4.15 15.77 1.50
CA ALA A 14 -3.86 17.19 1.32
C ALA A 14 -3.24 17.43 -0.05
N ARG A 15 -3.17 18.70 -0.47
CA ARG A 15 -2.43 19.06 -1.68
C ARG A 15 -0.95 18.80 -1.44
N ALA A 16 -0.35 17.99 -2.31
CA ALA A 16 1.09 17.73 -2.32
C ALA A 16 1.84 18.83 -3.07
N ASP A 17 3.06 19.09 -2.63
CA ASP A 17 4.00 19.97 -3.33
C ASP A 17 4.73 19.19 -4.42
N GLU A 18 5.32 19.92 -5.36
CA GLU A 18 6.18 19.36 -6.40
C GLU A 18 7.65 19.53 -5.99
N GLY A 19 8.41 18.45 -6.08
CA GLY A 19 9.83 18.42 -5.78
C GLY A 19 10.71 18.88 -6.94
N GLU A 20 12.01 18.99 -6.65
CA GLU A 20 13.04 19.51 -7.58
C GLU A 20 13.09 18.78 -8.93
N TRP A 21 12.63 17.52 -8.98
CA TRP A 21 12.64 16.66 -10.17
C TRP A 21 11.25 16.39 -10.76
N HIS A 22 10.29 17.29 -10.56
CA HIS A 22 8.88 17.09 -10.94
C HIS A 22 8.21 15.88 -10.26
N SER A 23 8.80 15.39 -9.15
CA SER A 23 8.24 14.33 -8.33
C SER A 23 7.20 14.91 -7.37
N VAL A 24 6.09 14.22 -7.16
CA VAL A 24 5.10 14.62 -6.15
C VAL A 24 5.66 14.32 -4.75
N ILE A 25 5.68 15.33 -3.88
CA ILE A 25 6.10 15.19 -2.48
C ILE A 25 4.86 14.94 -1.63
N ASN A 26 4.48 13.68 -1.46
CA ASN A 26 3.27 13.27 -0.76
C ASN A 26 3.53 12.29 0.40
N THR A 27 4.77 11.82 0.62
CA THR A 27 5.08 10.90 1.74
C THR A 27 4.53 11.40 3.08
N GLY A 28 4.82 12.65 3.47
CA GLY A 28 4.36 13.20 4.75
C GLY A 28 2.83 13.28 4.90
N ILE A 29 2.10 13.37 3.78
CA ILE A 29 0.64 13.32 3.77
C ILE A 29 0.19 11.88 4.03
N PHE A 30 0.77 10.91 3.33
CA PHE A 30 0.40 9.51 3.47
C PHE A 30 0.83 8.87 4.79
N VAL A 31 1.91 9.35 5.43
CA VAL A 31 2.24 8.96 6.82
C VAL A 31 1.09 9.31 7.77
N LYS A 32 0.47 10.49 7.61
CA LYS A 32 -0.69 10.88 8.42
C LYS A 32 -1.92 10.04 8.09
N VAL A 33 -2.16 9.75 6.81
CA VAL A 33 -3.26 8.86 6.40
C VAL A 33 -3.10 7.46 7.01
N TRP A 34 -1.88 6.90 7.01
CA TRP A 34 -1.62 5.61 7.66
C TRP A 34 -1.84 5.66 9.18
N GLN A 35 -1.55 6.79 9.84
CA GLN A 35 -1.90 6.97 11.26
C GLN A 35 -3.42 7.01 11.48
N GLU A 36 -4.20 7.58 10.55
CA GLU A 36 -5.66 7.51 10.59
C GLU A 36 -6.16 6.07 10.40
N VAL A 37 -5.60 5.32 9.44
CA VAL A 37 -5.88 3.89 9.25
C VAL A 37 -5.59 3.09 10.54
N GLN A 38 -4.48 3.38 11.21
CA GLN A 38 -4.12 2.75 12.48
C GLN A 38 -5.17 3.03 13.57
N LYS A 39 -5.61 4.29 13.67
CA LYS A 39 -6.60 4.73 14.65
C LYS A 39 -7.96 4.11 14.41
N ASP A 40 -8.39 4.02 13.16
CA ASP A 40 -9.68 3.45 12.77
C ASP A 40 -9.70 1.93 12.92
N GLY A 41 -8.56 1.27 12.68
CA GLY A 41 -8.36 -0.15 12.95
C GLY A 41 -9.16 -1.10 12.07
N LEU A 42 -9.90 -0.59 11.07
CA LEU A 42 -10.75 -1.38 10.18
C LEU A 42 -9.98 -2.51 9.49
N TYR A 43 -8.74 -2.24 9.08
CA TYR A 43 -7.88 -3.19 8.39
C TYR A 43 -7.67 -4.51 9.16
N LYS A 44 -7.75 -4.48 10.49
CA LYS A 44 -7.53 -5.65 11.36
C LYS A 44 -8.59 -6.74 11.20
N ALA A 45 -9.76 -6.41 10.64
CA ALA A 45 -10.83 -7.35 10.39
C ALA A 45 -10.74 -8.04 9.01
N HIS A 46 -9.71 -7.73 8.22
CA HIS A 46 -9.53 -8.22 6.86
C HIS A 46 -8.15 -8.87 6.70
N ASP A 47 -8.00 -9.71 5.67
CA ASP A 47 -6.72 -10.36 5.35
C ASP A 47 -5.77 -9.44 4.57
N TRP A 48 -6.35 -8.50 3.82
CA TRP A 48 -5.65 -7.61 2.89
C TRP A 48 -6.19 -6.19 2.98
N THR A 49 -5.27 -5.23 2.90
CA THR A 49 -5.56 -3.81 2.71
C THR A 49 -5.15 -3.40 1.31
N VAL A 50 -6.00 -2.60 0.67
CA VAL A 50 -5.72 -2.06 -0.66
C VAL A 50 -5.85 -0.55 -0.60
N LYS A 51 -4.74 0.18 -0.83
CA LYS A 51 -4.79 1.62 -1.10
C LYS A 51 -4.93 1.82 -2.60
N VAL A 52 -5.88 2.66 -2.99
CA VAL A 52 -6.25 2.93 -4.39
C VAL A 52 -6.31 4.44 -4.58
N ASP A 53 -5.71 4.94 -5.65
CA ASP A 53 -5.82 6.36 -5.99
C ASP A 53 -7.22 6.71 -6.51
N THR A 54 -7.64 7.97 -6.32
CA THR A 54 -9.00 8.41 -6.66
C THR A 54 -9.29 8.44 -8.15
N ASP A 55 -8.26 8.43 -8.99
CA ASP A 55 -8.34 8.39 -10.46
C ASP A 55 -8.12 6.97 -11.02
N ALA A 56 -7.93 5.97 -10.16
CA ALA A 56 -7.80 4.57 -10.57
C ALA A 56 -9.17 3.86 -10.64
N VAL A 57 -9.36 3.05 -11.68
CA VAL A 57 -10.52 2.14 -11.77
C VAL A 57 -10.16 0.80 -11.14
N PHE A 58 -10.69 0.54 -9.94
CA PHE A 58 -10.39 -0.67 -9.18
C PHE A 58 -11.53 -1.70 -9.23
N PHE A 59 -11.17 -2.97 -9.47
CA PHE A 59 -12.10 -4.10 -9.51
C PHE A 59 -11.76 -5.13 -8.41
N PRO A 60 -12.39 -5.06 -7.22
CA PRO A 60 -12.07 -5.95 -6.09
C PRO A 60 -12.17 -7.45 -6.43
N ASN A 61 -13.17 -7.83 -7.24
CA ASN A 61 -13.36 -9.21 -7.70
C ASN A 61 -12.16 -9.73 -8.51
N ARG A 62 -11.52 -8.88 -9.32
CA ARG A 62 -10.34 -9.27 -10.10
C ARG A 62 -9.16 -9.51 -9.18
N LEU A 63 -8.94 -8.63 -8.21
CA LEU A 63 -7.88 -8.81 -7.22
C LEU A 63 -8.06 -10.11 -6.42
N ARG A 64 -9.28 -10.42 -5.97
CA ARG A 64 -9.57 -11.70 -5.29
C ARG A 64 -9.16 -12.91 -6.12
N ALA A 65 -9.53 -12.94 -7.39
CA ALA A 65 -9.16 -14.04 -8.29
C ALA A 65 -7.63 -14.14 -8.46
N ARG A 66 -6.92 -13.02 -8.50
CA ARG A 66 -5.45 -12.99 -8.55
C ARG A 66 -4.82 -13.51 -7.27
N LEU A 67 -5.28 -13.05 -6.10
CA LEU A 67 -4.78 -13.51 -4.80
C LEU A 67 -4.99 -15.02 -4.62
N LEU A 68 -6.15 -15.55 -5.02
CA LEU A 68 -6.40 -16.98 -5.00
C LEU A 68 -5.43 -17.76 -5.92
N ALA A 69 -5.12 -17.23 -7.09
CA ALA A 69 -4.18 -17.85 -8.03
C ALA A 69 -2.72 -17.75 -7.57
N LEU A 70 -2.32 -16.64 -6.95
CA LEU A 70 -0.99 -16.43 -6.38
C LEU A 70 -0.72 -17.37 -5.20
N GLY A 71 -1.76 -17.68 -4.41
CA GLY A 71 -1.64 -18.54 -3.24
C GLY A 71 -0.66 -18.00 -2.18
N PRO A 72 -0.78 -16.72 -1.76
CA PRO A 72 0.08 -16.17 -0.73
C PRO A 72 -0.03 -17.00 0.56
N PRO A 73 1.10 -17.27 1.25
CA PRO A 73 1.07 -17.98 2.52
C PRO A 73 0.18 -17.24 3.52
N ARG A 74 -0.63 -17.99 4.28
CA ARG A 74 -1.39 -17.42 5.39
C ARG A 74 -0.45 -16.86 6.45
N ASP A 75 -0.94 -15.87 7.18
CA ASP A 75 -0.28 -15.30 8.36
C ASP A 75 1.16 -14.79 8.09
N THR A 76 1.45 -14.44 6.83
CA THR A 76 2.76 -13.96 6.40
C THR A 76 2.65 -12.49 5.99
N ALA A 77 3.57 -11.67 6.50
CA ALA A 77 3.70 -10.29 6.06
C ALA A 77 4.21 -10.26 4.60
N VAL A 78 3.35 -9.81 3.69
CA VAL A 78 3.65 -9.75 2.27
C VAL A 78 2.93 -8.58 1.61
N TYR A 79 3.60 -7.94 0.65
CA TYR A 79 2.98 -6.98 -0.27
C TYR A 79 3.17 -7.40 -1.72
N LEU A 80 2.44 -6.81 -2.66
CA LEU A 80 2.52 -7.20 -4.08
C LEU A 80 3.26 -6.16 -4.92
N HIS A 81 4.27 -6.62 -5.65
CA HIS A 81 4.78 -5.89 -6.82
C HIS A 81 3.73 -5.91 -7.92
N ASN A 82 3.29 -4.73 -8.34
CA ASN A 82 2.08 -4.52 -9.16
C ASN A 82 2.37 -4.08 -10.61
N ILE A 83 3.61 -3.67 -10.93
CA ILE A 83 3.99 -3.11 -12.23
C ILE A 83 5.39 -3.58 -12.69
N LYS A 84 5.59 -3.70 -14.00
CA LYS A 84 6.90 -3.98 -14.61
C LYS A 84 7.67 -2.69 -14.95
N PHE A 85 7.79 -1.79 -13.98
CA PHE A 85 8.47 -0.49 -14.12
C PHE A 85 9.20 -0.11 -12.84
N ALA A 86 10.27 0.70 -12.95
CA ALA A 86 11.07 1.22 -11.84
C ALA A 86 11.35 0.18 -10.74
N PHE A 87 10.89 0.43 -9.51
CA PHE A 87 11.06 -0.42 -8.34
C PHE A 87 9.92 -1.44 -8.14
N ARG A 88 9.11 -1.67 -9.18
CA ARG A 88 8.06 -2.71 -9.27
C ARG A 88 6.84 -2.51 -8.37
N PHE A 89 6.73 -1.35 -7.75
CA PHE A 89 5.62 -0.93 -6.91
C PHE A 89 5.17 0.47 -7.35
N GLN A 90 3.88 0.72 -7.37
CA GLN A 90 3.30 1.95 -7.92
C GLN A 90 2.08 2.37 -7.11
N GLY A 91 2.01 3.66 -6.77
CA GLY A 91 1.02 4.23 -5.85
C GLY A 91 -0.44 4.03 -6.25
N ALA A 92 -0.75 3.94 -7.55
CA ALA A 92 -2.12 3.78 -8.04
C ALA A 92 -2.87 2.58 -7.43
N LEU A 93 -2.14 1.52 -7.05
CA LEU A 93 -2.72 0.33 -6.41
C LEU A 93 -1.71 -0.36 -5.47
N GLU A 94 -1.80 -0.12 -4.18
CA GLU A 94 -0.94 -0.79 -3.18
C GLU A 94 -1.69 -1.92 -2.49
N VAL A 95 -1.23 -3.17 -2.66
CA VAL A 95 -1.86 -4.37 -2.07
C VAL A 95 -0.95 -4.95 -0.99
N ILE A 96 -1.42 -4.93 0.25
CA ILE A 96 -0.60 -5.21 1.45
C ILE A 96 -1.36 -6.15 2.38
N SER A 97 -0.74 -7.24 2.84
CA SER A 97 -1.37 -8.13 3.82
C SER A 97 -1.50 -7.45 5.18
N THR A 98 -2.46 -7.86 6.00
CA THR A 98 -2.69 -7.24 7.32
C THR A 98 -1.46 -7.28 8.23
N GLN A 99 -0.67 -8.37 8.19
CA GLN A 99 0.58 -8.44 8.95
C GLN A 99 1.64 -7.45 8.44
N ALA A 100 1.68 -7.19 7.13
CA ALA A 100 2.55 -6.18 6.56
C ALA A 100 2.09 -4.76 6.90
N VAL A 101 0.77 -4.51 6.97
CA VAL A 101 0.23 -3.23 7.47
C VAL A 101 0.60 -3.01 8.94
N ASP A 102 0.48 -4.03 9.80
CA ASP A 102 0.90 -3.92 11.21
C ASP A 102 2.37 -3.50 11.33
N ILE A 103 3.25 -4.11 10.53
CA ILE A 103 4.68 -3.77 10.50
C ILE A 103 4.90 -2.34 9.98
N LEU A 104 4.25 -1.97 8.87
CA LEU A 104 4.33 -0.61 8.32
C LEU A 104 3.95 0.44 9.37
N LEU A 105 2.80 0.25 10.03
CA LEU A 105 2.27 1.16 11.04
C LEU A 105 3.17 1.27 12.26
N ALA A 106 3.74 0.15 12.73
CA ALA A 106 4.70 0.14 13.84
C ALA A 106 6.02 0.86 13.47
N SER A 107 6.39 0.86 12.20
CA SER A 107 7.66 1.39 11.71
C SER A 107 7.58 2.79 11.11
N LEU A 108 6.40 3.40 11.00
CA LEU A 108 6.21 4.71 10.36
C LEU A 108 7.19 5.78 10.87
N SER A 109 7.42 5.85 12.18
CA SER A 109 8.34 6.84 12.77
C SER A 109 9.80 6.60 12.34
N ALA A 110 10.29 5.37 12.48
CA ALA A 110 11.66 5.02 12.11
C ALA A 110 11.89 5.16 10.60
N CYS A 111 10.92 4.73 9.80
CA CYS A 111 10.95 4.89 8.35
C CYS A 111 10.94 6.38 7.95
N SER A 112 10.13 7.22 8.59
CA SER A 112 10.11 8.67 8.32
C SER A 112 11.44 9.34 8.65
N GLU A 113 12.13 8.90 9.70
CA GLU A 113 13.45 9.40 10.08
C GLU A 113 14.55 8.96 9.10
N HIS A 114 14.52 7.70 8.66
CA HIS A 114 15.59 7.13 7.83
C HIS A 114 15.40 7.33 6.32
N ILE A 115 14.16 7.25 5.82
CA ILE A 115 13.83 7.41 4.39
C ILE A 115 13.53 8.88 4.07
N GLY A 116 13.00 9.63 5.04
CA GLY A 116 12.51 10.99 4.87
C GLY A 116 11.06 11.05 4.41
N VAL A 117 10.52 12.27 4.40
CA VAL A 117 9.09 12.56 4.09
C VAL A 117 8.89 13.46 2.87
N THR A 118 9.96 13.73 2.13
CA THR A 118 9.99 14.64 0.98
C THR A 118 9.98 13.90 -0.37
N GLY A 119 9.52 12.65 -0.40
CA GLY A 119 9.48 11.80 -1.60
C GLY A 119 8.07 11.40 -2.03
N GLY A 120 8.02 10.39 -2.90
CA GLY A 120 6.80 9.66 -3.24
C GLY A 120 6.40 8.71 -2.13
N GLU A 121 5.09 8.60 -1.88
CA GLU A 121 4.50 7.73 -0.88
C GLU A 121 4.69 6.25 -1.20
N ASP A 122 4.61 5.89 -2.47
CA ASP A 122 4.70 4.51 -2.94
C ASP A 122 6.11 3.94 -2.71
N TYR A 123 7.13 4.72 -3.06
CA TYR A 123 8.52 4.42 -2.74
C TYR A 123 8.74 4.34 -1.23
N PHE A 124 8.19 5.28 -0.46
CA PHE A 124 8.28 5.25 1.00
C PHE A 124 7.67 3.97 1.59
N THR A 125 6.45 3.61 1.18
CA THR A 125 5.76 2.41 1.65
C THR A 125 6.59 1.17 1.32
N MET A 126 7.03 1.01 0.08
CA MET A 126 7.85 -0.13 -0.34
C MET A 126 9.18 -0.17 0.42
N ALA A 127 9.93 0.93 0.47
CA ALA A 127 11.23 0.99 1.13
C ALA A 127 11.12 0.72 2.64
N CYS A 128 10.05 1.16 3.29
CA CYS A 128 9.78 0.87 4.68
C CYS A 128 9.50 -0.63 4.90
N LEU A 129 8.63 -1.23 4.08
CA LEU A 129 8.32 -2.66 4.14
C LEU A 129 9.57 -3.52 3.90
N ASP A 130 10.34 -3.21 2.85
CA ASP A 130 11.60 -3.90 2.53
C ASP A 130 12.63 -3.73 3.67
N GLY A 131 12.76 -2.51 4.22
CA GLY A 131 13.67 -2.21 5.33
C GLY A 131 13.32 -2.97 6.61
N MET A 132 12.05 -3.31 6.81
CA MET A 132 11.56 -4.13 7.93
C MET A 132 11.58 -5.63 7.63
N GLY A 133 12.05 -6.05 6.45
CA GLY A 133 12.15 -7.46 6.07
C GLY A 133 10.82 -8.09 5.66
N VAL A 134 9.82 -7.30 5.29
CA VAL A 134 8.54 -7.81 4.76
C VAL A 134 8.78 -8.41 3.38
N GLY A 135 8.25 -9.61 3.15
CA GLY A 135 8.36 -10.27 1.85
C GLY A 135 7.49 -9.62 0.78
N HIS A 136 7.75 -9.96 -0.48
CA HIS A 136 6.86 -9.58 -1.58
C HIS A 136 6.57 -10.74 -2.51
N MET A 137 5.42 -10.68 -3.16
CA MET A 137 5.07 -11.52 -4.30
C MET A 137 4.85 -10.61 -5.52
N THR A 138 4.84 -11.20 -6.71
CA THR A 138 4.79 -10.42 -7.95
C THR A 138 3.61 -10.83 -8.82
N ASP A 139 2.80 -9.85 -9.21
CA ASP A 139 1.83 -9.97 -10.28
C ASP A 139 1.73 -8.62 -11.03
N PHE A 140 2.48 -8.50 -12.12
CA PHE A 140 2.50 -7.31 -12.97
C PHE A 140 1.23 -7.14 -13.82
N SER A 141 0.25 -8.04 -13.70
CA SER A 141 -1.06 -7.88 -14.34
C SER A 141 -2.08 -7.18 -13.44
N LEU A 142 -1.69 -6.83 -12.21
CA LEU A 142 -2.54 -6.11 -11.25
C LEU A 142 -2.80 -4.67 -11.66
N LEU A 143 -1.80 -4.01 -12.22
CA LEU A 143 -1.87 -2.61 -12.61
C LEU A 143 -1.47 -2.42 -14.06
N SER A 144 -2.30 -1.67 -14.79
CA SER A 144 -1.99 -1.17 -16.13
C SER A 144 -1.84 0.33 -16.03
N ASP A 145 -0.63 0.76 -15.69
CA ASP A 145 -0.23 2.15 -15.58
C ASP A 145 1.14 2.28 -16.26
N LYS A 146 1.30 3.30 -17.09
CA LYS A 146 2.43 3.55 -18.03
C LYS A 146 2.57 2.62 -19.25
#